data_AF-A0A537TPN6-F1
#
_entry.id   AF-A0A537TPN6-F1
#
_cell.length_a   1.000
_cell.length_b   1.000
_cell.length_c   1.000
_cell.angle_alpha   90.00
_cell.angle_beta   90.00
_cell.angle_gamma   90.00
#
_symmetry.space_group_name_H-M   'P 1'
#
loop_
_entity.id
_entity.type
_entity.pdbx_description
1 polymer ?
#
loop_
_entity_poly.entity_id
_entity_poly.type
_entity_poly.pdbx_seq_one_letter_code
_entity_poly.pdbx_strand_id
1 'polypeptide(L)'
;MRPRDLAVIAAVLLVGAFAIADAVRGNHHEPARIGPSDTKATTTPNPVQGVPEPPQGLPASGTVVFTDGETCSLREFDVASGTELPHRGRIRTNCFFTAPILSGRVAIGLGGVSAIRPFQLMNLLAPKRDLGRHRALLGTIEWASDGQTVSWCTTATRGFLTSFEAPPTRVPGCPAAFTADDEPVFVRKHSLVIAGRAVAHGTTPIEWVSAPPNAPWIVIIRGNVAERWSGDRRLGRTVLPGWIRRARPTISTNGCEIGARRGLAVFVLPLDCSREPPRSYPGREIAWSPDNHWVAVAARHSIDFYHEDDLGPLARWRLVASHLAWVAE
;
A
#
# COMPACT_ATOMS: atom_id res chain seq x y z
N MET A 1 -43.00 -17.02 -12.39
CA MET A 1 -41.54 -17.17 -12.57
C MET A 1 -41.31 -18.33 -13.53
N ARG A 2 -40.44 -18.16 -14.53
CA ARG A 2 -40.17 -19.22 -15.51
C ARG A 2 -39.23 -20.26 -14.88
N PRO A 3 -39.31 -21.55 -15.26
CA PRO A 3 -38.45 -22.61 -14.69
C PRO A 3 -36.94 -22.36 -14.89
N ARG A 4 -36.56 -21.51 -15.84
CA ARG A 4 -35.18 -21.05 -16.03
C ARG A 4 -34.68 -20.11 -14.92
N ASP A 5 -35.56 -19.31 -14.32
CA ASP A 5 -35.18 -18.36 -13.27
C ASP A 5 -34.89 -19.08 -11.94
N LEU A 6 -35.62 -20.17 -11.67
CA LEU A 6 -35.39 -21.04 -10.53
C LEU A 6 -34.05 -21.79 -10.61
N ALA A 7 -33.65 -22.23 -11.80
CA ALA A 7 -32.36 -22.89 -12.01
C ALA A 7 -31.17 -21.93 -11.79
N VAL A 8 -31.29 -20.66 -12.22
CA VAL A 8 -30.26 -19.64 -12.01
C VAL A 8 -30.15 -19.26 -10.54
N ILE A 9 -31.28 -19.09 -9.84
CA ILE A 9 -31.28 -18.79 -8.40
C ILE A 9 -30.71 -19.96 -7.59
N ALA A 10 -31.05 -21.20 -7.94
CA ALA A 10 -30.48 -22.39 -7.31
C ALA A 10 -28.96 -22.52 -7.56
N ALA A 11 -28.49 -22.22 -8.78
CA ALA A 11 -27.06 -22.25 -9.10
C ALA A 11 -26.26 -21.16 -8.36
N VAL A 12 -26.82 -19.96 -8.24
CA VAL A 12 -26.19 -18.84 -7.50
C VAL A 12 -26.17 -19.12 -5.99
N LEU A 13 -27.23 -19.74 -5.44
CA LEU A 13 -27.24 -20.17 -4.03
C LEU A 13 -26.26 -21.30 -3.75
N LEU A 14 -26.10 -22.26 -4.66
CA LEU A 14 -25.13 -23.35 -4.52
C LEU A 14 -23.68 -22.86 -4.60
N VAL A 15 -23.35 -21.95 -5.54
CA VAL A 15 -22.00 -21.35 -5.63
C VAL A 15 -21.73 -20.43 -4.42
N GLY A 16 -22.74 -19.71 -3.94
CA GLY A 16 -22.65 -18.91 -2.72
C GLY A 16 -22.44 -19.76 -1.45
N ALA A 17 -23.08 -20.92 -1.35
CA ALA A 17 -22.96 -21.81 -0.20
C ALA A 17 -21.62 -22.56 -0.14
N PHE A 18 -21.07 -23.01 -1.28
CA PHE A 18 -19.76 -23.67 -1.33
C PHE A 18 -18.60 -22.72 -0.96
N ALA A 19 -18.69 -21.44 -1.33
CA ALA A 19 -17.69 -20.44 -0.95
C ALA A 19 -17.71 -20.10 0.56
N ILE A 20 -18.83 -20.35 1.25
CA ILE A 20 -18.98 -20.09 2.70
C ILE A 20 -18.43 -21.26 3.52
N ALA A 21 -18.60 -22.51 3.06
CA ALA A 21 -18.11 -23.69 3.78
C ALA A 21 -16.57 -23.84 3.73
N ASP A 22 -15.93 -23.46 2.63
CA ASP A 22 -14.47 -23.59 2.44
C ASP A 22 -13.64 -22.46 3.09
N ALA A 23 -14.28 -21.37 3.51
CA ALA A 23 -13.59 -20.31 4.27
C ALA A 23 -13.37 -20.69 5.75
N VAL A 24 -14.02 -21.75 6.24
CA VAL A 24 -14.02 -22.16 7.66
C VAL A 24 -13.22 -23.45 7.92
N ARG A 25 -12.86 -24.23 6.89
CA ARG A 25 -12.09 -25.48 7.04
C ARG A 25 -10.81 -25.46 6.22
N GLY A 26 -9.68 -25.36 6.91
CA GLY A 26 -8.37 -25.51 6.29
C GLY A 26 -7.20 -25.43 7.27
N ASN A 27 -7.20 -26.28 8.30
CA ASN A 27 -6.02 -26.57 9.11
C ASN A 27 -5.55 -28.01 8.84
N HIS A 28 -4.23 -28.17 8.90
CA HIS A 28 -3.40 -29.40 8.82
C HIS A 28 -2.89 -29.79 7.43
N HIS A 29 -1.57 -29.64 7.24
CA HIS A 29 -0.70 -30.69 6.68
C HIS A 29 0.73 -30.56 7.27
N GLU A 30 1.29 -31.71 7.64
CA GLU A 30 2.61 -31.98 8.22
C GLU A 30 3.79 -31.74 7.24
N PRO A 31 5.03 -31.59 7.74
CA PRO A 31 6.21 -31.33 6.91
C PRO A 31 6.87 -32.62 6.39
N ALA A 32 7.28 -32.61 5.12
CA ALA A 32 8.11 -33.66 4.55
C ALA A 32 9.60 -33.46 4.90
N ARG A 33 10.21 -34.49 5.49
CA ARG A 33 11.65 -34.70 5.70
C ARG A 33 12.32 -35.16 4.40
N ILE A 34 13.46 -34.59 4.03
CA ILE A 34 14.50 -35.24 3.19
C ILE A 34 15.88 -34.87 3.77
N GLY A 35 16.73 -35.89 3.92
CA GLY A 35 18.03 -35.88 4.62
C GLY A 35 19.24 -35.36 3.83
N PRO A 36 20.47 -35.55 4.35
CA PRO A 36 21.65 -34.76 4.01
C PRO A 36 22.48 -35.36 2.87
N SER A 37 23.21 -34.50 2.15
CA SER A 37 24.35 -34.90 1.30
C SER A 37 25.51 -33.93 1.53
N ASP A 38 26.58 -34.46 2.12
CA ASP A 38 27.92 -33.86 2.15
C ASP A 38 28.60 -34.01 0.78
N THR A 39 29.40 -33.02 0.37
CA THR A 39 30.84 -33.17 0.03
C THR A 39 31.45 -31.79 -0.26
N LYS A 40 32.56 -31.49 0.43
CA LYS A 40 33.43 -30.32 0.28
C LYS A 40 34.14 -30.30 -1.08
N ALA A 41 34.27 -29.10 -1.65
CA ALA A 41 35.41 -28.73 -2.48
C ALA A 41 35.90 -27.33 -2.04
N THR A 42 37.11 -27.29 -1.51
CA THR A 42 37.82 -26.06 -1.12
C THR A 42 38.51 -25.51 -2.35
N THR A 43 38.03 -24.37 -2.84
CA THR A 43 38.71 -23.57 -3.86
C THR A 43 38.89 -22.16 -3.30
N THR A 44 40.13 -21.72 -3.22
CA THR A 44 40.57 -20.43 -2.70
C THR A 44 39.86 -19.27 -3.41
N PRO A 45 39.20 -18.31 -2.72
CA PRO A 45 38.47 -17.26 -3.42
C PRO A 45 39.43 -16.21 -3.99
N ASN A 46 39.35 -16.00 -5.30
CA ASN A 46 39.69 -14.71 -5.91
C ASN A 46 38.85 -13.59 -5.23
N PRO A 47 39.36 -12.36 -5.11
CA PRO A 47 38.58 -11.25 -4.55
C PRO A 47 37.31 -11.04 -5.38
N VAL A 48 36.16 -11.29 -4.75
CA VAL A 48 34.83 -11.16 -5.35
C VAL A 48 34.54 -9.68 -5.62
N GLN A 49 34.58 -9.27 -6.88
CA GLN A 49 33.78 -8.13 -7.33
C GLN A 49 32.30 -8.47 -7.10
N GLY A 50 31.58 -7.62 -6.35
CA GLY A 50 30.11 -7.65 -6.34
C GLY A 50 29.41 -7.86 -5.01
N VAL A 51 30.03 -7.57 -3.87
CA VAL A 51 29.23 -7.34 -2.65
C VAL A 51 28.55 -5.96 -2.79
N PRO A 52 27.20 -5.87 -2.79
CA PRO A 52 26.52 -4.59 -2.75
C PRO A 52 27.02 -3.81 -1.54
N GLU A 53 27.44 -2.56 -1.74
CA GLU A 53 27.80 -1.68 -0.64
C GLU A 53 26.59 -1.56 0.30
N PRO A 54 26.78 -1.78 1.61
CA PRO A 54 25.67 -1.69 2.55
C PRO A 54 25.08 -0.27 2.50
N PRO A 55 23.76 -0.14 2.65
CA PRO A 55 23.12 1.16 2.76
C PRO A 55 23.78 2.02 3.84
N GLN A 56 24.05 3.28 3.51
CA GLN A 56 24.47 4.26 4.49
C GLN A 56 23.24 4.78 5.23
N GLY A 57 23.34 4.90 6.55
CA GLY A 57 22.33 5.51 7.39
C GLY A 57 22.09 6.98 7.05
N LEU A 58 20.89 7.44 7.34
CA LEU A 58 20.43 8.81 7.11
C LEU A 58 20.01 9.46 8.43
N PRO A 59 20.08 10.80 8.57
CA PRO A 59 19.51 11.48 9.74
C PRO A 59 17.98 11.59 9.61
N ALA A 60 17.32 10.44 9.44
CA ALA A 60 15.88 10.29 9.29
C ALA A 60 15.43 9.07 10.10
N SER A 61 14.20 9.11 10.60
CA SER A 61 13.61 8.02 11.39
C SER A 61 12.73 7.11 10.53
N GLY A 62 12.43 5.93 11.06
CA GLY A 62 11.52 4.99 10.44
C GLY A 62 12.23 3.91 9.63
N THR A 63 11.41 3.05 9.06
CA THR A 63 11.84 1.89 8.28
C THR A 63 11.37 2.05 6.84
N VAL A 64 12.28 1.81 5.89
CA VAL A 64 11.92 1.62 4.49
C VAL A 64 11.58 0.15 4.26
N VAL A 65 10.33 -0.09 3.89
CA VAL A 65 9.81 -1.40 3.51
C VAL A 65 9.67 -1.44 2.01
N PHE A 66 10.16 -2.49 1.36
CA PHE A 66 10.03 -2.63 -0.09
C PHE A 66 9.98 -4.08 -0.54
N THR A 67 9.42 -4.32 -1.73
CA THR A 67 9.59 -5.61 -2.41
C THR A 67 10.79 -5.55 -3.33
N ASP A 68 11.72 -6.47 -3.12
CA ASP A 68 12.89 -6.65 -3.97
C ASP A 68 12.50 -6.87 -5.43
N GLY A 69 13.12 -6.13 -6.34
CA GLY A 69 12.73 -6.08 -7.74
C GLY A 69 13.03 -7.35 -8.53
N GLU A 70 13.94 -8.19 -8.04
CA GLU A 70 14.35 -9.42 -8.71
C GLU A 70 13.64 -10.64 -8.11
N THR A 71 13.47 -10.65 -6.79
CA THR A 71 13.00 -11.83 -6.06
C THR A 71 11.57 -11.71 -5.52
N CYS A 72 10.98 -10.50 -5.59
CA CYS A 72 9.70 -10.16 -4.96
C CYS A 72 9.64 -10.48 -3.46
N SER A 73 10.77 -10.57 -2.76
CA SER A 73 10.79 -10.71 -1.31
C SER A 73 10.57 -9.35 -0.64
N LEU A 74 9.75 -9.33 0.41
CA LEU A 74 9.64 -8.16 1.28
C LEU A 74 10.94 -7.99 2.08
N ARG A 75 11.48 -6.77 2.11
CA ARG A 75 12.70 -6.39 2.84
C ARG A 75 12.46 -5.10 3.60
N GLU A 76 13.15 -4.97 4.72
CA GLU A 76 12.98 -3.87 5.67
C GLU A 76 14.35 -3.36 6.07
N PHE A 77 14.53 -2.04 6.06
CA PHE A 77 15.77 -1.40 6.44
C PHE A 77 15.45 -0.26 7.37
N ASP A 78 16.10 -0.25 8.53
CA ASP A 78 16.11 0.93 9.38
C ASP A 78 16.87 2.04 8.64
N VAL A 79 16.21 3.19 8.49
CA VAL A 79 16.77 4.31 7.73
C VAL A 79 17.92 4.96 8.47
N ALA A 80 17.86 5.02 9.79
CA ALA A 80 18.87 5.70 10.61
C ALA A 80 20.23 5.00 10.54
N SER A 81 20.24 3.68 10.61
CA SER A 81 21.46 2.86 10.56
C SER A 81 21.80 2.33 9.17
N GLY A 82 20.84 2.28 8.24
CA GLY A 82 20.99 1.58 6.96
C GLY A 82 21.04 0.06 7.11
N THR A 83 20.69 -0.47 8.29
CA THR A 83 20.76 -1.89 8.59
C THR A 83 19.50 -2.59 8.11
N GLU A 84 19.67 -3.71 7.40
CA GLU A 84 18.55 -4.59 7.07
C GLU A 84 17.98 -5.18 8.37
N LEU A 85 16.71 -4.93 8.65
CA LEU A 85 16.03 -5.49 9.81
C LEU A 85 15.84 -6.98 9.57
N PRO A 86 16.46 -7.85 10.40
CA PRO A 86 16.44 -9.28 10.17
C PRO A 86 15.09 -9.85 10.60
N HIS A 87 14.09 -9.78 9.74
CA HIS A 87 12.78 -10.38 10.00
C HIS A 87 12.63 -11.75 9.33
N ARG A 88 12.96 -12.80 10.10
CA ARG A 88 12.14 -14.03 10.31
C ARG A 88 11.48 -14.70 9.07
N GLY A 89 12.22 -14.79 7.96
CA GLY A 89 11.90 -15.60 6.78
C GLY A 89 11.72 -14.73 5.52
N ARG A 90 12.24 -15.16 4.37
CA ARG A 90 12.01 -14.46 3.10
C ARG A 90 10.53 -14.50 2.74
N ILE A 91 9.78 -13.45 3.09
CA ILE A 91 8.36 -13.31 2.78
C ILE A 91 8.26 -13.07 1.27
N ARG A 92 7.92 -14.12 0.51
CA ARG A 92 7.69 -14.01 -0.92
C ARG A 92 6.33 -13.38 -1.18
N THR A 93 6.30 -12.39 -2.06
CA THR A 93 5.10 -11.69 -2.52
C THR A 93 4.96 -11.81 -4.03
N ASN A 94 3.93 -11.22 -4.61
CA ASN A 94 3.81 -10.99 -6.05
C ASN A 94 4.33 -9.59 -6.49
N CYS A 95 5.37 -9.09 -5.81
CA CYS A 95 5.93 -7.75 -5.99
C CYS A 95 4.91 -6.62 -5.70
N PHE A 96 3.95 -6.89 -4.82
CA PHE A 96 2.97 -5.91 -4.35
C PHE A 96 2.73 -6.07 -2.86
N PHE A 97 2.70 -4.94 -2.16
CA PHE A 97 2.23 -4.85 -0.79
C PHE A 97 1.58 -3.48 -0.56
N THR A 98 0.94 -3.31 0.58
CA THR A 98 0.60 -1.98 1.12
C THR A 98 0.89 -1.98 2.62
N ALA A 99 1.22 -0.82 3.15
CA ALA A 99 1.54 -0.60 4.55
C ALA A 99 0.90 0.71 5.02
N PRO A 100 0.37 0.80 6.25
CA PRO A 100 0.10 2.08 6.88
C PRO A 100 1.43 2.77 7.24
N ILE A 101 1.44 4.10 7.20
CA ILE A 101 2.62 4.90 7.54
C ILE A 101 3.02 4.71 9.01
N LEU A 102 2.08 4.47 9.92
CA LEU A 102 2.35 4.47 11.38
C LEU A 102 2.51 3.08 12.01
N SER A 103 2.68 2.01 11.22
CA SER A 103 2.95 0.70 11.83
C SER A 103 3.72 -0.26 10.91
N GLY A 104 4.48 -1.18 11.52
CA GLY A 104 5.13 -2.32 10.84
C GLY A 104 4.15 -3.42 10.41
N ARG A 105 2.96 -3.08 9.92
CA ARG A 105 1.96 -4.05 9.41
C ARG A 105 1.83 -3.91 7.91
N VAL A 106 1.55 -5.02 7.25
CA VAL A 106 1.45 -5.03 5.79
C VAL A 106 0.33 -5.94 5.32
N ALA A 107 -0.18 -5.62 4.13
CA ALA A 107 -0.93 -6.55 3.33
C ALA A 107 -0.09 -6.90 2.11
N ILE A 108 0.28 -8.17 1.98
CA ILE A 108 1.10 -8.65 0.88
C ILE A 108 0.25 -9.41 -0.13
N GLY A 109 0.52 -9.24 -1.42
CA GLY A 109 -0.12 -10.06 -2.45
C GLY A 109 0.52 -11.45 -2.55
N LEU A 110 -0.31 -12.49 -2.67
CA LEU A 110 0.11 -13.90 -2.71
C LEU A 110 0.19 -14.47 -4.13
N GLY A 111 0.09 -13.63 -5.16
CA GLY A 111 0.02 -14.06 -6.57
C GLY A 111 -1.37 -14.58 -6.97
N GLY A 112 -1.64 -14.73 -8.27
CA GLY A 112 -2.94 -15.20 -8.74
C GLY A 112 -3.10 -15.06 -10.26
N VAL A 113 -3.82 -15.99 -10.87
CA VAL A 113 -4.07 -16.05 -12.33
C VAL A 113 -5.43 -15.47 -12.73
N SER A 114 -6.16 -14.85 -11.80
CA SER A 114 -7.52 -14.36 -12.02
C SER A 114 -7.67 -12.87 -11.66
N ALA A 115 -8.83 -12.27 -12.00
CA ALA A 115 -9.19 -10.92 -11.58
C ALA A 115 -9.17 -10.74 -10.05
N ILE A 116 -9.31 -11.84 -9.30
CA ILE A 116 -9.30 -11.88 -7.85
C ILE A 116 -7.88 -12.23 -7.38
N ARG A 117 -7.25 -11.33 -6.62
CA ARG A 117 -5.90 -11.54 -6.08
C ARG A 117 -5.97 -11.89 -4.59
N PRO A 118 -5.47 -13.05 -4.16
CA PRO A 118 -5.31 -13.34 -2.74
C PRO A 118 -4.23 -12.47 -2.13
N PHE A 119 -4.43 -12.12 -0.86
CA PHE A 119 -3.48 -11.37 -0.06
C PHE A 119 -3.44 -11.91 1.38
N GLN A 120 -2.40 -11.55 2.12
CA GLN A 120 -2.24 -11.89 3.52
C GLN A 120 -1.97 -10.64 4.34
N LEU A 121 -2.61 -10.53 5.50
CA LEU A 121 -2.28 -9.52 6.50
C LEU A 121 -1.15 -10.06 7.39
N MET A 122 -0.15 -9.22 7.66
CA MET A 122 1.02 -9.59 8.45
C MET A 122 1.44 -8.46 9.37
N ASN A 123 2.00 -8.83 10.53
CA ASN A 123 2.73 -7.94 11.41
C ASN A 123 4.22 -8.28 11.29
N LEU A 124 5.04 -7.35 10.79
CA LEU A 124 6.45 -7.54 10.53
C LEU A 124 7.26 -7.74 11.82
N LEU A 125 6.79 -7.19 12.94
CA LEU A 125 7.37 -7.43 14.28
C LEU A 125 7.07 -8.85 14.80
N ALA A 126 5.98 -9.47 14.33
CA ALA A 126 5.52 -10.79 14.77
C ALA A 126 5.04 -11.68 13.59
N PRO A 127 5.90 -12.00 12.60
CA PRO A 127 5.46 -12.55 11.31
C PRO A 127 4.97 -14.01 11.39
N LYS A 128 5.24 -14.70 12.51
CA LYS A 128 4.71 -16.04 12.79
C LYS A 128 3.24 -16.03 13.22
N ARG A 129 2.70 -14.86 13.60
CA ARG A 129 1.28 -14.70 13.89
C ARG A 129 0.58 -14.51 12.55
N ASP A 130 -0.05 -15.56 12.04
CA ASP A 130 -0.90 -15.44 10.85
C ASP A 130 -2.13 -14.60 11.21
N LEU A 131 -2.30 -13.47 10.54
CA LEU A 131 -3.36 -12.51 10.82
C LEU A 131 -4.49 -12.59 9.79
N GLY A 132 -4.43 -13.61 8.94
CA GLY A 132 -5.49 -13.93 8.00
C GLY A 132 -5.02 -13.89 6.56
N ARG A 133 -5.43 -14.91 5.82
CA ARG A 133 -5.33 -14.97 4.36
C ARG A 133 -6.70 -14.69 3.76
N HIS A 134 -6.74 -13.79 2.80
CA HIS A 134 -7.97 -13.33 2.19
C HIS A 134 -7.91 -13.60 0.69
N ARG A 135 -8.95 -14.27 0.17
CA ARG A 135 -8.98 -14.73 -1.22
C ARG A 135 -9.49 -13.67 -2.20
N ALA A 136 -9.94 -12.50 -1.75
CA ALA A 136 -10.72 -11.59 -2.58
C ALA A 136 -10.27 -10.13 -2.54
N LEU A 137 -9.23 -9.79 -3.30
CA LEU A 137 -8.93 -8.40 -3.64
C LEU A 137 -9.40 -8.10 -5.07
N LEU A 138 -10.40 -7.23 -5.18
CA LEU A 138 -10.82 -6.52 -6.39
C LEU A 138 -10.82 -5.02 -6.07
N GLY A 139 -9.64 -4.39 -6.19
CA GLY A 139 -9.46 -2.97 -5.85
C GLY A 139 -8.16 -2.71 -5.09
N THR A 140 -8.18 -1.70 -4.23
CA THR A 140 -7.10 -1.33 -3.32
C THR A 140 -7.36 -1.88 -1.91
N ILE A 141 -6.30 -1.95 -1.12
CA ILE A 141 -6.34 -2.21 0.31
C ILE A 141 -6.03 -0.88 0.97
N GLU A 142 -6.96 -0.40 1.80
CA GLU A 142 -6.83 0.87 2.51
C GLU A 142 -6.62 0.60 3.99
N TRP A 143 -5.67 1.32 4.59
CA TRP A 143 -5.37 1.23 6.01
C TRP A 143 -5.92 2.43 6.75
N ALA A 144 -6.40 2.19 7.97
CA ALA A 144 -6.65 3.24 8.93
C ALA A 144 -5.34 3.79 9.49
N SER A 145 -5.40 4.97 10.09
CA SER A 145 -4.22 5.68 10.61
C SER A 145 -3.60 4.94 11.80
N ASP A 146 -4.41 4.23 12.60
CA ASP A 146 -3.95 3.33 13.67
C ASP A 146 -3.10 2.13 13.17
N GLY A 147 -3.12 1.87 11.86
CA GLY A 147 -2.53 0.69 11.24
C GLY A 147 -3.13 -0.64 11.72
N GLN A 148 -4.16 -0.65 12.56
CA GLN A 148 -4.84 -1.85 13.06
C GLN A 148 -5.98 -2.22 12.14
N THR A 149 -6.71 -1.22 11.67
CA THR A 149 -7.90 -1.41 10.86
C THR A 149 -7.51 -1.36 9.38
N VAL A 150 -8.00 -2.34 8.63
CA VAL A 150 -7.74 -2.44 7.19
C VAL A 150 -9.02 -2.81 6.47
N SER A 151 -9.18 -2.24 5.29
CA SER A 151 -10.30 -2.52 4.42
C SER A 151 -9.85 -2.92 3.03
N TRP A 152 -10.70 -3.67 2.36
CA TRP A 152 -10.52 -4.01 0.96
C TRP A 152 -11.85 -4.25 0.30
N CYS A 153 -11.83 -4.24 -1.02
CA CYS A 153 -13.03 -4.36 -1.82
C CYS A 153 -13.03 -5.65 -2.63
N THR A 154 -14.24 -6.20 -2.76
CA THR A 154 -14.52 -7.33 -3.65
C THR A 154 -15.35 -6.90 -4.85
N THR A 155 -16.10 -5.81 -4.73
CA THR A 155 -16.75 -5.10 -5.85
C THR A 155 -16.93 -3.63 -5.45
N ALA A 156 -17.38 -2.77 -6.37
CA ALA A 156 -17.76 -1.40 -6.04
C ALA A 156 -18.88 -1.29 -4.97
N THR A 157 -19.64 -2.36 -4.76
CA THR A 157 -20.78 -2.40 -3.83
C THR A 157 -20.53 -3.23 -2.58
N ARG A 158 -19.38 -3.92 -2.49
CA ARG A 158 -19.06 -4.83 -1.38
C ARG A 158 -17.60 -4.69 -0.95
N GLY A 159 -17.42 -4.21 0.27
CA GLY A 159 -16.15 -4.16 0.97
C GLY A 159 -16.18 -4.94 2.27
N PHE A 160 -14.99 -5.09 2.84
CA PHE A 160 -14.76 -5.68 4.15
C PHE A 160 -13.92 -4.71 4.98
N LEU A 161 -14.13 -4.73 6.28
CA LEU A 161 -13.20 -4.20 7.27
C LEU A 161 -12.80 -5.29 8.23
N THR A 162 -11.56 -5.28 8.65
CA THR A 162 -11.06 -6.12 9.73
C THR A 162 -10.09 -5.32 10.58
N SER A 163 -9.92 -5.72 11.82
CA SER A 163 -8.73 -5.34 12.59
C SER A 163 -7.85 -6.56 12.80
N PHE A 164 -6.65 -6.38 13.32
CA PHE A 164 -5.74 -7.50 13.65
C PHE A 164 -6.27 -8.37 14.80
N GLU A 165 -7.28 -7.88 15.52
CA GLU A 165 -7.87 -8.55 16.70
C GLU A 165 -9.28 -9.08 16.43
N ALA A 166 -9.92 -8.67 15.34
CA ALA A 166 -11.28 -9.02 15.01
C ALA A 166 -11.39 -9.68 13.63
N PRO A 167 -12.33 -10.62 13.43
CA PRO A 167 -12.56 -11.19 12.11
C PRO A 167 -13.13 -10.16 11.13
N PRO A 168 -12.99 -10.39 9.80
CA PRO A 168 -13.53 -9.48 8.80
C PRO A 168 -15.05 -9.35 8.87
N THR A 169 -15.52 -8.10 8.88
CA THR A 169 -16.93 -7.71 8.83
C THR A 169 -17.26 -7.12 7.45
N ARG A 170 -18.48 -7.36 6.97
CA ARG A 170 -18.95 -6.80 5.70
C ARG A 170 -19.45 -5.38 5.90
N VAL A 171 -19.20 -4.51 4.92
CA VAL A 171 -19.72 -3.14 4.92
C VAL A 171 -20.47 -2.77 3.64
N PRO A 172 -21.42 -1.82 3.73
CA PRO A 172 -22.21 -1.35 2.60
C PRO A 172 -21.38 -0.42 1.71
N GLY A 173 -20.56 -1.00 0.84
CA GLY A 173 -19.72 -0.30 -0.13
C GLY A 173 -18.25 -0.61 0.04
N CYS A 174 -17.45 -0.05 -0.86
CA CYS A 174 -16.00 -0.12 -0.83
C CYS A 174 -15.45 1.09 -0.07
N PRO A 175 -14.84 0.92 1.13
CA PRO A 175 -14.11 2.01 1.75
C PRO A 175 -12.96 2.43 0.85
N ALA A 176 -12.78 3.74 0.69
CA ALA A 176 -11.79 4.36 -0.19
C ALA A 176 -10.66 5.04 0.59
N ALA A 177 -10.86 5.32 1.88
CA ALA A 177 -9.88 5.85 2.82
C ALA A 177 -10.42 5.71 4.26
N PHE A 178 -9.68 6.19 5.24
CA PHE A 178 -10.09 6.32 6.64
C PHE A 178 -9.83 7.74 7.13
N THR A 179 -10.68 8.34 7.95
CA THR A 179 -10.36 9.64 8.56
C THR A 179 -9.19 9.50 9.56
N ALA A 180 -8.70 10.63 10.08
CA ALA A 180 -7.72 10.64 11.17
C ALA A 180 -8.26 10.03 12.49
N ASP A 181 -9.59 9.90 12.61
CA ASP A 181 -10.27 9.22 13.73
C ASP A 181 -10.62 7.76 13.36
N ASP A 182 -9.99 7.22 12.30
CA ASP A 182 -10.18 5.86 11.80
C ASP A 182 -11.61 5.53 11.34
N GLU A 183 -12.40 6.53 10.96
CA GLU A 183 -13.72 6.32 10.39
C GLU A 183 -13.63 5.98 8.89
N PRO A 184 -14.30 4.91 8.41
CA PRO A 184 -14.24 4.54 7.00
C PRO A 184 -14.91 5.59 6.11
N VAL A 185 -14.20 5.99 5.06
CA VAL A 185 -14.66 6.93 4.05
C VAL A 185 -15.15 6.16 2.83
N PHE A 186 -16.37 6.43 2.37
CA PHE A 186 -16.95 5.77 1.20
C PHE A 186 -17.14 6.74 0.03
N VAL A 187 -16.83 6.28 -1.18
CA VAL A 187 -17.15 7.01 -2.42
C VAL A 187 -18.44 6.48 -3.03
N ARG A 188 -19.42 7.36 -3.21
CA ARG A 188 -20.68 7.09 -3.91
C ARG A 188 -20.80 7.98 -5.14
N LYS A 189 -20.27 7.50 -6.28
CA LYS A 189 -20.18 8.22 -7.56
C LYS A 189 -19.53 9.61 -7.39
N HIS A 190 -20.34 10.61 -7.07
CA HIS A 190 -19.94 12.02 -6.96
C HIS A 190 -19.93 12.53 -5.51
N SER A 191 -20.14 11.66 -4.52
CA SER A 191 -20.21 12.06 -3.13
C SER A 191 -19.29 11.23 -2.25
N LEU A 192 -18.75 11.89 -1.23
CA LEU A 192 -17.95 11.25 -0.20
C LEU A 192 -18.80 11.14 1.06
N VAL A 193 -18.83 9.95 1.66
CA VAL A 193 -19.69 9.62 2.80
C VAL A 193 -18.84 9.14 3.96
N ILE A 194 -19.00 9.76 5.12
CA ILE A 194 -18.32 9.43 6.38
C ILE A 194 -19.39 9.27 7.46
N ALA A 195 -19.32 8.21 8.26
CA ALA A 195 -20.33 7.91 9.29
C ALA A 195 -21.79 7.97 8.76
N GLY A 196 -22.00 7.57 7.50
CA GLY A 196 -23.31 7.60 6.83
C GLY A 196 -23.79 8.98 6.37
N ARG A 197 -23.04 10.06 6.64
CA ARG A 197 -23.33 11.43 6.18
C ARG A 197 -22.50 11.78 4.96
N ALA A 198 -23.11 12.41 3.98
CA ALA A 198 -22.37 12.93 2.84
C ALA A 198 -21.68 14.24 3.24
N VAL A 199 -20.36 14.28 3.09
CA VAL A 199 -19.53 15.42 3.53
C VAL A 199 -18.98 16.23 2.35
N ALA A 200 -18.89 15.63 1.17
CA ALA A 200 -18.49 16.34 -0.04
C ALA A 200 -19.35 15.90 -1.22
N HIS A 201 -19.82 16.86 -2.02
CA HIS A 201 -20.62 16.63 -3.22
C HIS A 201 -19.99 17.31 -4.43
N GLY A 202 -20.17 16.74 -5.61
CA GLY A 202 -19.72 17.33 -6.87
C GLY A 202 -20.51 16.80 -8.05
N THR A 203 -20.23 17.33 -9.24
CA THR A 203 -20.83 16.89 -10.51
C THR A 203 -19.94 15.90 -11.25
N THR A 204 -18.63 15.90 -10.96
CA THR A 204 -17.65 14.96 -11.51
C THR A 204 -17.44 13.79 -10.55
N PRO A 205 -17.35 12.54 -11.06
CA PRO A 205 -17.08 11.38 -10.23
C PRO A 205 -15.77 11.54 -9.46
N ILE A 206 -15.75 11.01 -8.23
CA ILE A 206 -14.51 10.90 -7.46
C ILE A 206 -13.71 9.73 -8.02
N GLU A 207 -12.52 10.03 -8.53
CA GLU A 207 -11.62 9.05 -9.12
C GLU A 207 -10.69 8.47 -8.05
N TRP A 208 -10.34 9.26 -7.03
CA TRP A 208 -9.45 8.84 -5.95
C TRP A 208 -9.67 9.64 -4.66
N VAL A 209 -9.39 9.03 -3.52
CA VAL A 209 -9.47 9.62 -2.17
C VAL A 209 -8.27 9.17 -1.37
N SER A 210 -7.73 10.05 -0.54
CA SER A 210 -6.77 9.70 0.51
C SER A 210 -6.95 10.58 1.72
N ALA A 211 -6.63 10.01 2.87
CA ALA A 211 -6.58 10.70 4.13
C ALA A 211 -5.16 10.53 4.68
N PRO A 212 -4.35 11.60 4.64
CA PRO A 212 -3.03 11.58 5.25
C PRO A 212 -3.17 11.33 6.76
N PRO A 213 -2.32 10.49 7.37
CA PRO A 213 -2.48 10.05 8.76
C PRO A 213 -2.40 11.19 9.77
N ASN A 214 -1.66 12.26 9.46
CA ASN A 214 -1.45 13.40 10.34
C ASN A 214 -2.29 14.63 9.95
N ALA A 215 -3.28 14.45 9.06
CA ALA A 215 -4.10 15.54 8.55
C ALA A 215 -5.56 15.37 8.99
N PRO A 216 -6.20 16.40 9.59
CA PRO A 216 -7.63 16.40 9.89
C PRO A 216 -8.49 16.64 8.64
N TRP A 217 -7.97 16.32 7.46
CA TRP A 217 -8.62 16.51 6.17
C TRP A 217 -8.30 15.38 5.21
N ILE A 218 -9.18 15.20 4.24
CA ILE A 218 -9.04 14.26 3.15
C ILE A 218 -8.75 15.00 1.85
N VAL A 219 -7.99 14.35 0.97
CA VAL A 219 -7.76 14.78 -0.40
C VAL A 219 -8.66 13.96 -1.31
N ILE A 220 -9.43 14.62 -2.16
CA ILE A 220 -10.21 13.97 -3.22
C ILE A 220 -9.73 14.43 -4.58
N ILE A 221 -9.66 13.50 -5.53
CA ILE A 221 -9.30 13.79 -6.91
C ILE A 221 -10.50 13.48 -7.80
N ARG A 222 -10.91 14.49 -8.58
CA ARG A 222 -12.02 14.43 -9.52
C ARG A 222 -11.58 14.99 -10.86
N GLY A 223 -11.33 14.12 -11.83
CA GLY A 223 -10.74 14.56 -13.09
C GLY A 223 -9.36 15.19 -12.85
N ASN A 224 -9.18 16.44 -13.30
CA ASN A 224 -7.91 17.15 -13.16
C ASN A 224 -7.90 18.11 -11.95
N VAL A 225 -8.69 17.84 -10.91
CA VAL A 225 -8.80 18.71 -9.74
C VAL A 225 -8.56 17.86 -8.48
N ALA A 226 -7.63 18.32 -7.64
CA ALA A 226 -7.54 17.89 -6.25
C ALA A 226 -8.26 18.91 -5.36
N GLU A 227 -9.01 18.42 -4.38
CA GLU A 227 -9.63 19.25 -3.35
C GLU A 227 -9.31 18.69 -1.97
N ARG A 228 -9.06 19.58 -1.02
CA ARG A 228 -8.89 19.21 0.40
C ARG A 228 -10.16 19.52 1.17
N TRP A 229 -10.61 18.60 2.01
CA TRP A 229 -11.87 18.69 2.74
C TRP A 229 -11.68 18.31 4.21
N SER A 230 -12.20 19.12 5.12
CA SER A 230 -12.27 18.79 6.55
C SER A 230 -13.74 18.86 6.97
N GLY A 231 -14.31 17.71 7.36
CA GLY A 231 -15.75 17.59 7.51
C GLY A 231 -16.48 17.97 6.22
N ASP A 232 -17.47 18.86 6.33
CA ASP A 232 -18.28 19.39 5.23
C ASP A 232 -17.68 20.64 4.55
N ARG A 233 -16.49 21.08 4.99
CA ARG A 233 -15.83 22.28 4.50
C ARG A 233 -14.70 21.95 3.54
N ARG A 234 -14.76 22.51 2.33
CA ARG A 234 -13.62 22.54 1.40
C ARG A 234 -12.56 23.53 1.90
N LEU A 235 -11.36 23.04 2.15
CA LEU A 235 -10.20 23.83 2.58
C LEU A 235 -9.52 24.51 1.39
N GLY A 236 -9.46 23.83 0.25
CA GLY A 236 -8.96 24.43 -0.98
C GLY A 236 -8.95 23.47 -2.16
N ARG A 237 -8.36 23.96 -3.26
CA ARG A 237 -8.50 23.36 -4.59
C ARG A 237 -7.24 23.61 -5.42
N THR A 238 -6.75 22.56 -6.06
CA THR A 238 -5.61 22.59 -6.96
C THR A 238 -5.96 21.99 -8.32
N VAL A 239 -5.62 22.68 -9.40
CA VAL A 239 -5.73 22.13 -10.75
C VAL A 239 -4.49 21.28 -11.03
N LEU A 240 -4.72 20.01 -11.28
CA LEU A 240 -3.68 19.04 -11.60
C LEU A 240 -3.49 18.96 -13.12
N PRO A 241 -2.30 18.57 -13.59
CA PRO A 241 -2.10 18.18 -14.97
C PRO A 241 -3.03 17.02 -15.36
N GLY A 242 -3.65 17.08 -16.54
CA GLY A 242 -4.67 16.12 -16.96
C GLY A 242 -4.20 14.65 -17.05
N TRP A 243 -2.88 14.41 -17.11
CA TRP A 243 -2.32 13.06 -17.13
C TRP A 243 -2.43 12.34 -15.77
N ILE A 244 -2.65 13.06 -14.66
CA ILE A 244 -2.79 12.48 -13.31
C ILE A 244 -3.98 11.53 -13.23
N ARG A 245 -5.04 11.76 -14.01
CA ARG A 245 -6.26 10.91 -14.04
C ARG A 245 -6.00 9.43 -14.30
N ARG A 246 -4.88 9.12 -14.96
CA ARG A 246 -4.48 7.74 -15.30
C ARG A 246 -3.38 7.21 -14.38
N ALA A 247 -2.85 8.04 -13.50
CA ALA A 247 -1.87 7.64 -12.51
C ALA A 247 -2.58 7.10 -11.25
N ARG A 248 -1.86 6.27 -10.48
CA ARG A 248 -2.21 5.99 -9.09
C ARG A 248 -1.39 6.96 -8.25
N PRO A 249 -1.97 8.07 -7.77
CA PRO A 249 -1.23 9.02 -6.98
C PRO A 249 -0.93 8.45 -5.60
N THR A 250 0.15 8.96 -5.01
CA THR A 250 0.49 8.77 -3.60
C THR A 250 0.52 10.15 -2.97
N ILE A 251 -0.08 10.30 -1.79
CA ILE A 251 -0.16 11.58 -1.09
C ILE A 251 0.91 11.61 -0.02
N SER A 252 1.53 12.79 0.13
CA SER A 252 2.50 13.05 1.19
C SER A 252 1.89 12.90 2.58
N THR A 253 2.70 12.60 3.60
CA THR A 253 2.22 12.35 4.96
C THR A 253 1.47 13.56 5.56
N ASN A 254 1.83 14.79 5.17
CA ASN A 254 1.13 16.01 5.56
C ASN A 254 -0.08 16.37 4.66
N GLY A 255 -0.31 15.63 3.57
CA GLY A 255 -1.42 15.86 2.64
C GLY A 255 -1.29 17.08 1.75
N CYS A 256 -0.09 17.66 1.63
CA CYS A 256 0.13 18.89 0.87
C CYS A 256 0.81 18.67 -0.49
N GLU A 257 1.13 17.42 -0.84
CA GLU A 257 1.74 17.09 -2.12
C GLU A 257 1.18 15.79 -2.70
N ILE A 258 1.22 15.69 -4.03
CA ILE A 258 0.86 14.49 -4.78
C ILE A 258 2.06 13.99 -5.55
N GLY A 259 2.50 12.77 -5.26
CA GLY A 259 3.44 12.03 -6.10
C GLY A 259 2.70 11.20 -7.13
N ALA A 260 3.09 11.32 -8.40
CA ALA A 260 2.52 10.51 -9.46
C ALA A 260 3.55 10.21 -10.55
N ARG A 261 3.57 8.94 -10.99
CA ARG A 261 4.47 8.49 -12.04
C ARG A 261 4.01 8.96 -13.42
N ARG A 262 4.95 9.47 -14.22
CA ARG A 262 4.80 9.67 -15.67
C ARG A 262 6.08 9.25 -16.38
N GLY A 263 6.01 8.17 -17.15
CA GLY A 263 7.17 7.59 -17.83
C GLY A 263 8.17 6.98 -16.84
N LEU A 264 9.39 7.51 -16.83
CA LEU A 264 10.51 7.08 -15.98
C LEU A 264 10.77 8.01 -14.78
N ALA A 265 9.86 8.95 -14.53
CA ALA A 265 9.95 9.88 -13.41
C ALA A 265 8.70 9.82 -12.55
N VAL A 266 8.87 10.12 -11.27
CA VAL A 266 7.80 10.51 -10.35
C VAL A 266 7.80 12.02 -10.27
N PHE A 267 6.64 12.64 -10.50
CA PHE A 267 6.43 14.06 -10.32
C PHE A 267 5.77 14.27 -8.96
N VAL A 268 6.30 15.21 -8.18
CA VAL A 268 5.68 15.70 -6.95
C VAL A 268 5.06 17.05 -7.25
N LEU A 269 3.74 17.11 -7.10
CA LEU A 269 2.94 18.27 -7.41
C LEU A 269 2.42 18.88 -6.09
N PRO A 270 2.67 20.17 -5.84
CA PRO A 270 2.17 20.84 -4.65
C PRO A 270 0.64 20.97 -4.72
N LEU A 271 -0.02 20.77 -3.58
CA LEU A 271 -1.39 21.17 -3.36
C LEU A 271 -1.44 22.60 -2.80
N ASP A 272 -2.64 23.12 -2.61
CA ASP A 272 -2.89 24.49 -2.17
C ASP A 272 -2.35 24.82 -0.77
N CYS A 273 -1.91 23.83 0.01
CA CYS A 273 -1.21 24.03 1.28
C CYS A 273 0.32 23.96 1.20
N SER A 274 0.90 23.58 0.05
CA SER A 274 2.35 23.63 -0.14
C SER A 274 2.75 24.92 -0.85
N ARG A 275 3.90 25.48 -0.44
CA ARG A 275 4.56 26.60 -1.13
C ARG A 275 5.68 26.14 -2.07
N GLU A 276 5.98 24.85 -2.06
CA GLU A 276 7.06 24.28 -2.87
C GLU A 276 6.70 24.29 -4.35
N PRO A 277 7.68 24.51 -5.25
CA PRO A 277 7.47 24.32 -6.66
C PRO A 277 7.27 22.82 -6.99
N PRO A 278 6.64 22.48 -8.13
CA PRO A 278 6.62 21.11 -8.62
C PRO A 278 8.03 20.53 -8.77
N ARG A 279 8.23 19.31 -8.31
CA ARG A 279 9.51 18.57 -8.37
C ARG A 279 9.37 17.31 -9.21
N SER A 280 10.48 16.77 -9.68
CA SER A 280 10.50 15.48 -10.37
C SER A 280 11.74 14.68 -10.03
N TYR A 281 11.54 13.39 -9.75
CA TYR A 281 12.59 12.46 -9.40
C TYR A 281 12.66 11.32 -10.42
N PRO A 282 13.85 10.88 -10.84
CA PRO A 282 13.99 9.69 -11.68
C PRO A 282 13.56 8.45 -10.89
N GLY A 283 12.47 7.81 -11.28
CA GLY A 283 11.91 6.71 -10.52
C GLY A 283 10.53 6.25 -10.95
N ARG A 284 10.02 5.25 -10.23
CA ARG A 284 8.75 4.59 -10.52
C ARG A 284 7.76 4.68 -9.37
N GLU A 285 8.27 4.86 -8.16
CA GLU A 285 7.48 4.90 -6.94
C GLU A 285 8.13 5.84 -5.93
N ILE A 286 7.32 6.34 -5.00
CA ILE A 286 7.70 7.35 -4.02
C ILE A 286 7.04 7.02 -2.69
N ALA A 287 7.78 7.25 -1.61
CA ALA A 287 7.28 7.23 -0.25
C ALA A 287 7.85 8.42 0.52
N TRP A 288 7.04 9.00 1.39
CA TRP A 288 7.46 10.09 2.28
C TRP A 288 7.78 9.52 3.65
N SER A 289 8.78 10.09 4.31
CA SER A 289 8.99 9.84 5.73
C SER A 289 7.76 10.24 6.57
N PRO A 290 7.60 9.66 7.77
CA PRO A 290 6.52 10.02 8.68
C PRO A 290 6.47 11.51 9.05
N ASP A 291 7.63 12.17 9.10
CA ASP A 291 7.76 13.61 9.37
C ASP A 291 7.63 14.49 8.11
N ASN A 292 7.52 13.89 6.92
CA ASN A 292 7.40 14.54 5.63
C ASN A 292 8.64 15.36 5.17
N HIS A 293 9.77 15.29 5.86
CA HIS A 293 11.00 16.00 5.47
C HIS A 293 11.84 15.22 4.44
N TRP A 294 11.61 13.92 4.33
CA TRP A 294 12.34 13.03 3.43
C TRP A 294 11.42 12.33 2.44
N VAL A 295 12.01 12.03 1.29
CA VAL A 295 11.37 11.29 0.20
C VAL A 295 12.28 10.17 -0.24
N ALA A 296 11.78 8.94 -0.24
CA ALA A 296 12.42 7.79 -0.85
C ALA A 296 11.81 7.53 -2.23
N VAL A 297 12.64 7.32 -3.24
CA VAL A 297 12.20 7.08 -4.63
C VAL A 297 12.78 5.76 -5.13
N ALA A 298 11.91 4.86 -5.56
CA ALA A 298 12.32 3.61 -6.21
C ALA A 298 12.78 3.90 -7.65
N ALA A 299 14.09 4.04 -7.82
CA ALA A 299 14.74 4.18 -9.12
C ALA A 299 14.95 2.81 -9.78
N ARG A 300 15.53 2.80 -10.98
CA ARG A 300 15.70 1.56 -11.78
C ARG A 300 16.58 0.52 -11.07
N HIS A 301 17.59 0.97 -10.33
CA HIS A 301 18.61 0.13 -9.70
C HIS A 301 18.96 0.57 -8.27
N SER A 302 18.15 1.45 -7.68
CA SER A 302 18.40 2.01 -6.36
C SER A 302 17.11 2.50 -5.70
N ILE A 303 17.21 2.73 -4.40
CA ILE A 303 16.32 3.60 -3.66
C ILE A 303 17.10 4.89 -3.40
N ASP A 304 16.63 5.99 -3.97
CA ASP A 304 17.26 7.30 -3.85
C ASP A 304 16.50 8.14 -2.81
N PHE A 305 17.24 8.78 -1.91
CA PHE A 305 16.70 9.56 -0.80
C PHE A 305 16.95 11.04 -1.00
N TYR A 306 15.90 11.84 -0.88
CA TYR A 306 15.91 13.28 -1.03
C TYR A 306 15.41 13.91 0.26
N HIS A 307 16.05 14.99 0.69
CA HIS A 307 15.50 15.90 1.68
C HIS A 307 14.70 17.00 0.99
N GLU A 308 13.69 17.56 1.64
CA GLU A 308 12.79 18.54 1.01
C GLU A 308 13.51 19.79 0.49
N ASP A 309 14.58 20.20 1.17
CA ASP A 309 15.37 21.40 0.84
C ASP A 309 16.39 21.17 -0.29
N ASP A 310 16.61 19.92 -0.72
CA ASP A 310 17.71 19.57 -1.61
C ASP A 310 17.28 19.32 -3.06
N LEU A 311 18.14 19.74 -3.99
CA LEU A 311 17.93 19.57 -5.44
C LEU A 311 18.37 18.19 -5.97
N GLY A 312 19.04 17.37 -5.14
CA GLY A 312 19.60 16.07 -5.52
C GLY A 312 19.48 15.03 -4.42
N PRO A 313 19.73 13.74 -4.73
CA PRO A 313 19.67 12.70 -3.72
C PRO A 313 20.84 12.84 -2.75
N LEU A 314 20.53 12.87 -1.45
CA LEU A 314 21.53 12.89 -0.38
C LEU A 314 22.11 11.51 -0.10
N ALA A 315 21.31 10.46 -0.30
CA ALA A 315 21.77 9.08 -0.20
C ALA A 315 21.18 8.21 -1.31
N ARG A 316 21.90 7.14 -1.60
CA ARG A 316 21.50 6.14 -2.59
C ARG A 316 21.79 4.75 -2.05
N TRP A 317 20.73 3.98 -1.83
CA TRP A 317 20.85 2.56 -1.52
C TRP A 317 20.79 1.77 -2.82
N ARG A 318 21.81 0.96 -3.13
CA ARG A 318 21.88 0.15 -4.36
C ARG A 318 21.00 -1.11 -4.25
N LEU A 319 19.72 -0.89 -4.01
CA LEU A 319 18.68 -1.88 -3.82
C LEU A 319 17.60 -1.67 -4.89
N VAL A 320 17.18 -2.74 -5.55
CA VAL A 320 16.13 -2.65 -6.57
C VAL A 320 14.78 -2.83 -5.88
N ALA A 321 13.92 -1.81 -5.93
CA ALA A 321 12.58 -1.87 -5.37
C ALA A 321 11.50 -1.87 -6.47
N SER A 322 10.58 -2.82 -6.41
CA SER A 322 9.37 -2.86 -7.26
C SER A 322 8.20 -2.09 -6.65
N HIS A 323 8.14 -2.04 -5.31
CA HIS A 323 7.14 -1.35 -4.52
C HIS A 323 7.82 -0.84 -3.24
N LEU A 324 7.38 0.29 -2.69
CA LEU A 324 8.08 1.05 -1.66
C LEU A 324 7.09 1.69 -0.67
N ALA A 325 7.40 1.61 0.62
CA ALA A 325 6.74 2.35 1.68
C ALA A 325 7.77 2.80 2.71
N TRP A 326 7.47 3.88 3.42
CA TRP A 326 8.25 4.37 4.55
C TRP A 326 7.32 4.42 5.75
N VAL A 327 7.65 3.64 6.77
CA VAL A 327 6.82 3.47 7.97
C VAL A 327 7.54 4.03 9.19
N ALA A 328 6.78 4.53 10.16
CA ALA A 328 7.27 4.85 11.49
C ALA A 328 7.64 3.55 12.24
N GLU A 329 8.62 3.65 13.13
CA GLU A 329 8.98 2.57 14.06
C GLU A 329 7.91 2.36 15.16
#